data_AF-A0A6N7WKL2-F1
#
_entry.id   AF-A0A6N7WKL2-F1
#
_cell.length_a   1.000
_cell.length_b   1.000
_cell.length_c   1.000
_cell.angle_alpha   90.00
_cell.angle_beta   90.00
_cell.angle_gamma   90.00
#
_symmetry.space_group_name_H-M   'P 1'
#
loop_
_entity.id
_entity.type
_entity.pdbx_description
1 polymer ?
#
loop_
_entity_poly.entity_id
_entity_poly.type
_entity_poly.pdbx_seq_one_letter_code
_entity_poly.pdbx_strand_id
1 'polypeptide(L)'
;MIRKSKREVPDLEERIRQLETKYKMKYSFKQIQAIDYGLSIDVPVELYADPKYSHEQMYELFDALNQGIDPTFFQDPRFDAKQMHEIMQGMIDGVDVSKYARHDIDGRSMTWIRLALQKEIDVDQYPEFWQGATGAQRKYLELNNKILQKSGDKRCFIKVNRYRREEYYMEVSIDEDTDVLSAMHALNAEKIEKVQHLKIELLKNQIFPLTNHPLKPTGNVETYLELSPIKDS
;
A
#
# COMPACT_ATOMS: atom_id res chain seq x y z
N MET A 1 -37.80 -3.52 15.79
CA MET A 1 -36.74 -3.92 16.74
C MET A 1 -35.46 -4.08 15.93
N ILE A 2 -34.32 -3.42 16.13
CA ILE A 2 -33.80 -2.46 17.09
C ILE A 2 -33.04 -1.42 16.24
N ARG A 3 -33.33 -0.12 16.38
CA ARG A 3 -32.47 0.92 15.79
C ARG A 3 -31.16 0.90 16.58
N LYS A 4 -30.06 0.43 15.98
CA LYS A 4 -28.72 0.59 16.56
C LYS A 4 -28.54 2.09 16.87
N SER A 5 -28.28 2.40 18.14
CA SER A 5 -28.11 3.77 18.60
C SER A 5 -26.93 4.39 17.85
N LYS A 6 -27.02 5.70 17.53
CA LYS A 6 -25.86 6.49 17.11
C LYS A 6 -24.85 6.40 18.27
N ARG A 7 -23.82 5.56 18.13
CA ARG A 7 -22.71 5.48 19.08
C ARG A 7 -22.02 6.84 19.10
N GLU A 8 -21.90 7.43 20.28
CA GLU A 8 -21.01 8.56 20.52
C GLU A 8 -19.58 8.08 20.28
N VAL A 9 -18.91 8.66 19.28
CA VAL A 9 -17.48 8.42 19.04
C VAL A 9 -16.74 8.93 20.28
N PRO A 10 -15.84 8.14 20.90
CA PRO A 10 -15.03 8.62 22.02
C PRO A 10 -14.27 9.90 21.63
N ASP A 11 -14.17 10.87 22.54
CA ASP A 11 -13.33 12.06 22.30
C ASP A 11 -11.88 11.61 22.04
N LEU A 12 -11.48 11.62 20.76
CA LEU A 12 -10.15 11.21 20.31
C LEU A 12 -9.08 11.93 21.13
N GLU A 13 -9.27 13.22 21.40
CA GLU A 13 -8.30 14.00 22.16
C GLU A 13 -8.15 13.49 23.60
N GLU A 14 -9.25 13.26 24.31
CA GLU A 14 -9.22 12.65 25.64
C GLU A 14 -8.54 11.29 25.61
N ARG A 15 -8.88 10.45 24.63
CA ARG A 15 -8.29 9.12 24.50
C ARG A 15 -6.79 9.17 24.26
N ILE A 16 -6.32 10.04 23.39
CA ILE A 16 -4.89 10.29 23.17
C ILE A 16 -4.24 10.80 24.46
N ARG A 17 -4.84 11.78 25.16
CA ARG A 17 -4.32 12.30 26.45
C ARG A 17 -4.14 11.18 27.48
N GLN A 18 -5.13 10.27 27.60
CA GLN A 18 -5.06 9.12 28.51
C GLN A 18 -3.92 8.16 28.12
N LEU A 19 -3.80 7.82 26.84
CA LEU A 19 -2.75 6.91 26.34
C LEU A 19 -1.35 7.52 26.50
N GLU A 20 -1.17 8.80 26.15
CA GLU A 20 0.12 9.50 26.32
C GLU A 20 0.53 9.59 27.79
N THR A 21 -0.44 9.78 28.70
CA THR A 21 -0.20 9.76 30.15
C THR A 21 0.22 8.36 30.62
N LYS A 22 -0.48 7.32 30.15
CA LYS A 22 -0.20 5.91 30.47
C LYS A 22 1.22 5.51 30.06
N TYR A 23 1.60 5.81 28.81
CA TYR A 23 2.88 5.38 28.24
C TYR A 23 4.01 6.39 28.42
N LYS A 24 3.73 7.60 28.89
CA LYS A 24 4.70 8.71 29.01
C LYS A 24 5.42 9.01 27.70
N MET A 25 4.73 8.85 26.58
CA MET A 25 5.23 9.10 25.23
C MET A 25 4.17 9.84 24.42
N LYS A 26 4.60 10.67 23.48
CA LYS A 26 3.72 11.35 22.53
C LYS A 26 3.51 10.48 21.30
N TYR A 27 2.31 10.49 20.77
CA TYR A 27 2.04 9.83 19.49
C TYR A 27 2.40 10.75 18.32
N SER A 28 2.93 10.15 17.27
CA SER A 28 3.04 10.82 15.97
C SER A 28 1.65 11.01 15.36
N PHE A 29 1.53 11.99 14.45
CA PHE A 29 0.30 12.22 13.69
C PHE A 29 -0.24 10.93 13.05
N LYS A 30 0.64 10.11 12.47
CA LYS A 30 0.23 8.85 11.83
C LYS A 30 -0.25 7.79 12.82
N GLN A 31 0.33 7.72 14.02
CA GLN A 31 -0.19 6.82 15.06
C GLN A 31 -1.55 7.31 15.58
N ILE A 32 -1.76 8.63 15.71
CA ILE A 32 -3.07 9.19 16.07
C ILE A 32 -4.11 8.81 15.02
N GLN A 33 -3.79 8.86 13.72
CA GLN A 33 -4.69 8.39 12.66
C GLN A 33 -5.03 6.90 12.78
N ALA A 34 -4.06 6.05 13.14
CA ALA A 34 -4.30 4.62 13.37
C ALA A 34 -5.19 4.37 14.60
N ILE A 35 -5.03 5.19 15.66
CA ILE A 35 -5.87 5.14 16.86
C ILE A 35 -7.31 5.58 16.53
N ASP A 36 -7.47 6.70 15.84
CA ASP A 36 -8.77 7.22 15.40
C ASP A 36 -9.53 6.21 14.55
N TYR A 37 -8.84 5.55 13.61
CA TYR A 37 -9.44 4.52 12.78
C TYR A 37 -9.98 3.34 13.61
N GLY A 38 -9.20 2.78 14.54
CA GLY A 38 -9.71 1.67 15.36
C GLY A 38 -10.80 2.08 16.35
N LEU A 39 -10.79 3.31 16.86
CA LEU A 39 -11.93 3.85 17.63
C LEU A 39 -13.20 3.92 16.79
N SER A 40 -13.09 4.35 15.52
CA SER A 40 -14.23 4.51 14.61
C SER A 40 -14.99 3.21 14.30
N ILE A 41 -14.34 2.05 14.51
CA ILE A 41 -14.94 0.73 14.31
C ILE A 41 -14.95 -0.13 15.59
N ASP A 42 -14.82 0.50 16.77
CA ASP A 42 -14.93 -0.14 18.08
C ASP A 42 -13.88 -1.24 18.38
N VAL A 43 -12.69 -1.17 17.79
CA VAL A 43 -11.56 -2.05 18.17
C VAL A 43 -10.90 -1.50 19.45
N PRO A 44 -10.69 -2.31 20.50
CA PRO A 44 -10.10 -1.84 21.75
C PRO A 44 -8.67 -1.31 21.57
N VAL A 45 -8.51 0.02 21.61
CA VAL A 45 -7.23 0.66 21.30
C VAL A 45 -6.10 0.28 22.25
N GLU A 46 -6.40 -0.13 23.48
CA GLU A 46 -5.38 -0.59 24.43
C GLU A 46 -4.62 -1.84 23.97
N LEU A 47 -5.17 -2.60 23.03
CA LEU A 47 -4.58 -3.84 22.53
C LEU A 47 -3.53 -3.60 21.44
N TYR A 48 -3.57 -2.46 20.74
CA TYR A 48 -2.68 -2.19 19.62
C TYR A 48 -1.96 -0.83 19.70
N ALA A 49 -2.53 0.15 20.42
CA ALA A 49 -1.97 1.50 20.55
C ALA A 49 -0.93 1.58 21.67
N ASP A 50 0.12 0.77 21.60
CA ASP A 50 1.34 0.98 22.40
C ASP A 50 2.30 1.82 21.54
N PRO A 51 2.81 2.96 22.02
CA PRO A 51 3.63 3.88 21.22
C PRO A 51 4.98 3.28 20.78
N LYS A 52 5.38 2.10 21.30
CA LYS A 52 6.52 1.34 20.79
C LYS A 52 6.32 0.85 19.35
N TYR A 53 5.06 0.73 18.91
CA TYR A 53 4.73 0.31 17.55
C TYR A 53 4.68 1.50 16.59
N SER A 54 5.17 1.31 15.36
CA SER A 54 4.91 2.23 14.26
C SER A 54 3.41 2.24 13.90
N HIS A 55 2.95 3.26 13.19
CA HIS A 55 1.57 3.29 12.69
C HIS A 55 1.22 2.11 11.78
N GLU A 56 2.18 1.60 11.00
CA GLU A 56 1.99 0.40 10.18
C GLU A 56 1.85 -0.86 11.05
N GLN A 57 2.69 -1.02 12.09
CA GLN A 57 2.54 -2.13 13.04
C GLN A 57 1.19 -2.04 13.79
N MET A 58 0.79 -0.83 14.19
CA MET A 58 -0.54 -0.61 14.80
C MET A 58 -1.67 -1.05 13.86
N TYR A 59 -1.55 -0.79 12.56
CA TYR A 59 -2.53 -1.23 11.56
C TYR A 59 -2.62 -2.76 11.47
N GLU A 60 -1.49 -3.47 11.39
CA GLU A 60 -1.51 -4.96 11.35
C GLU A 60 -2.11 -5.57 12.62
N LEU A 61 -1.77 -5.01 13.79
CA LEU A 61 -2.35 -5.46 15.08
C LEU A 61 -3.85 -5.19 15.15
N PHE A 62 -4.28 -4.00 14.74
CA PHE A 62 -5.68 -3.62 14.67
C PHE A 62 -6.45 -4.51 13.68
N ASP A 63 -5.89 -4.79 12.50
CA ASP A 63 -6.55 -5.59 11.45
C ASP A 63 -6.72 -7.04 11.92
N ALA A 64 -5.69 -7.61 12.54
CA ALA A 64 -5.77 -8.91 13.18
C ALA A 64 -6.90 -8.99 14.22
N LEU A 65 -6.94 -8.02 15.15
CA LEU A 65 -7.97 -7.95 16.19
C LEU A 65 -9.37 -7.80 15.58
N ASN A 66 -9.52 -7.00 14.53
CA ASN A 66 -10.77 -6.80 13.80
C ASN A 66 -11.24 -8.08 13.10
N GLN A 67 -10.30 -8.91 12.61
CA GLN A 67 -10.58 -10.23 12.04
C GLN A 67 -10.74 -11.34 13.10
N GLY A 68 -10.63 -11.01 14.39
CA GLY A 68 -10.70 -11.99 15.48
C GLY A 68 -9.47 -12.89 15.59
N ILE A 69 -8.35 -12.49 15.01
CA ILE A 69 -7.05 -13.17 15.07
C ILE A 69 -6.30 -12.65 16.30
N ASP A 70 -5.80 -13.55 17.14
CA ASP A 70 -4.96 -13.21 18.28
C ASP A 70 -3.56 -12.79 17.79
N PRO A 71 -3.15 -11.51 17.97
CA PRO A 71 -1.87 -11.03 17.50
C PRO A 71 -0.69 -11.47 18.36
N THR A 72 -0.92 -12.22 19.46
CA THR A 72 0.13 -12.60 20.42
C THR A 72 1.37 -13.21 19.77
N PHE A 73 1.20 -13.93 18.66
CA PHE A 73 2.29 -14.59 17.96
C PHE A 73 3.20 -13.65 17.15
N PHE A 74 2.71 -12.48 16.74
CA PHE A 74 3.46 -11.52 15.92
C PHE A 74 3.48 -10.09 16.46
N GLN A 75 2.90 -9.84 17.64
CA GLN A 75 2.94 -8.52 18.28
C GLN A 75 4.31 -8.11 18.84
N ASP A 76 5.35 -8.92 18.69
CA ASP A 76 6.69 -8.52 19.09
C ASP A 76 7.12 -7.29 18.26
N PRO A 77 7.46 -6.15 18.88
CA PRO A 77 7.82 -4.93 18.16
C PRO A 77 9.10 -5.06 17.32
N ARG A 78 9.87 -6.15 17.48
CA ARG A 78 11.01 -6.49 16.61
C ARG A 78 10.59 -6.92 15.20
N PHE A 79 9.35 -7.37 15.03
CA PHE A 79 8.79 -7.61 13.70
C PHE A 79 8.39 -6.29 13.06
N ASP A 80 8.88 -5.98 11.86
CA ASP A 80 8.31 -4.90 11.07
C ASP A 80 6.87 -5.22 10.63
N ALA A 81 6.14 -4.20 10.16
CA ALA A 81 4.75 -4.39 9.73
C ALA A 81 4.61 -5.43 8.60
N LYS A 82 5.60 -5.56 7.70
CA LYS A 82 5.53 -6.56 6.63
C LYS A 82 5.70 -7.98 7.18
N GLN A 83 6.57 -8.17 8.18
CA GLN A 83 6.71 -9.44 8.88
C GLN A 83 5.42 -9.78 9.64
N MET A 84 4.84 -8.83 10.39
CA MET A 84 3.55 -9.01 11.07
C MET A 84 2.46 -9.43 10.09
N HIS A 85 2.37 -8.74 8.95
CA HIS A 85 1.42 -9.05 7.87
C HIS A 85 1.58 -10.48 7.35
N GLU A 86 2.80 -10.91 7.02
CA GLU A 86 3.03 -12.25 6.48
C GLU A 86 2.79 -13.35 7.53
N ILE A 87 3.03 -13.08 8.81
CA ILE A 87 2.71 -14.03 9.89
C ILE A 87 1.19 -14.14 10.03
N MET A 88 0.48 -13.01 10.11
CA MET A 88 -0.99 -12.98 10.14
C MET A 88 -1.59 -13.72 8.93
N GLN A 89 -1.12 -13.42 7.73
CA GLN A 89 -1.60 -14.07 6.51
C GLN A 89 -1.31 -15.58 6.53
N GLY A 90 -0.16 -16.01 7.05
CA GLY A 90 0.14 -17.43 7.20
C GLY A 90 -0.81 -18.15 8.16
N MET A 91 -1.22 -17.48 9.24
CA MET A 91 -2.24 -18.00 10.15
C MET A 91 -3.61 -18.14 9.46
N ILE A 92 -4.00 -17.14 8.65
CA ILE A 92 -5.24 -17.19 7.83
C ILE A 92 -5.19 -18.33 6.81
N ASP A 93 -4.04 -18.48 6.16
CA ASP A 93 -3.79 -19.50 5.14
C ASP A 93 -3.66 -20.92 5.73
N GLY A 94 -3.61 -21.06 7.06
CA GLY A 94 -3.47 -22.34 7.75
C GLY A 94 -2.09 -22.99 7.60
N VAL A 95 -1.04 -22.21 7.29
CA VAL A 95 0.34 -22.73 7.21
C VAL A 95 1.04 -22.66 8.56
N ASP A 96 2.06 -23.50 8.74
CA ASP A 96 2.88 -23.48 9.94
C ASP A 96 3.81 -22.25 9.97
N VAL A 97 3.31 -21.18 10.59
CA VAL A 97 4.02 -19.91 10.76
C VAL A 97 5.27 -20.04 11.64
N SER A 98 5.38 -21.07 12.48
CA SER A 98 6.56 -21.27 13.34
C SER A 98 7.83 -21.53 12.54
N LYS A 99 7.70 -22.01 11.30
CA LYS A 99 8.83 -22.21 10.38
C LYS A 99 9.53 -20.91 9.98
N TYR A 100 8.81 -19.79 9.91
CA TYR A 100 9.34 -18.55 9.33
C TYR A 100 9.09 -17.28 10.13
N ALA A 101 8.28 -17.31 11.20
CA ALA A 101 8.03 -16.16 12.07
C ALA A 101 9.27 -15.83 12.93
N ARG A 102 10.31 -15.28 12.30
CA ARG A 102 11.56 -14.88 12.95
C ARG A 102 11.96 -13.49 12.51
N HIS A 103 12.32 -12.63 13.46
CA HIS A 103 12.61 -11.22 13.19
C HIS A 103 13.87 -11.01 12.32
N ASP A 104 14.73 -12.04 12.19
CA ASP A 104 15.91 -12.04 11.32
C ASP A 104 15.60 -12.35 9.85
N ILE A 105 14.39 -12.83 9.53
CA ILE A 105 13.94 -13.07 8.16
C ILE A 105 13.18 -11.85 7.65
N ASP A 106 13.64 -11.19 6.59
CA ASP A 106 12.93 -10.02 6.06
C ASP A 106 11.53 -10.39 5.53
N GLY A 107 10.57 -9.47 5.68
CA GLY A 107 9.18 -9.74 5.33
C GLY A 107 8.96 -10.18 3.86
N ARG A 108 9.83 -9.81 2.92
CA ARG A 108 9.72 -10.31 1.54
C ARG A 108 10.14 -11.77 1.43
N SER A 109 11.14 -12.21 2.20
CA SER A 109 11.48 -13.64 2.30
C SER A 109 10.32 -14.42 2.90
N MET A 110 9.69 -13.88 3.97
CA MET A 110 8.50 -14.49 4.58
C MET A 110 7.36 -14.69 3.57
N THR A 111 7.14 -13.74 2.66
CA THR A 111 6.15 -13.89 1.57
C THR A 111 6.39 -15.16 0.76
N TRP A 112 7.63 -15.40 0.30
CA TRP A 112 7.95 -16.56 -0.53
C TRP A 112 7.92 -17.88 0.24
N ILE A 113 8.35 -17.86 1.51
CA ILE A 113 8.28 -19.03 2.38
C ILE A 113 6.83 -19.41 2.65
N ARG A 114 5.96 -18.44 3.00
CA ARG A 114 4.52 -18.67 3.19
C ARG A 114 3.88 -19.26 1.93
N LEU A 115 4.12 -18.66 0.76
CA LEU A 115 3.60 -19.18 -0.52
C LEU A 115 4.07 -20.62 -0.82
N ALA A 116 5.32 -20.95 -0.47
CA ALA A 116 5.84 -22.30 -0.62
C ALA A 116 5.12 -23.29 0.33
N LEU A 117 4.93 -22.92 1.60
CA LEU A 117 4.21 -23.74 2.57
C LEU A 117 2.74 -23.96 2.18
N GLN A 118 2.07 -22.94 1.61
CA GLN A 118 0.70 -23.09 1.07
C GLN A 118 0.62 -24.11 -0.07
N LYS A 119 1.74 -24.38 -0.75
CA LYS A 119 1.87 -25.40 -1.80
C LYS A 119 2.41 -26.73 -1.27
N GLU A 120 2.45 -26.90 0.06
CA GLU A 120 2.97 -28.08 0.74
C GLU A 120 4.45 -28.36 0.38
N ILE A 121 5.20 -27.31 0.00
CA ILE A 121 6.64 -27.41 -0.25
C ILE A 121 7.36 -27.42 1.09
N ASP A 122 8.15 -28.47 1.33
CA ASP A 122 9.03 -28.55 2.49
C ASP A 122 10.25 -27.61 2.32
N VAL A 123 10.13 -26.40 2.84
CA VAL A 123 11.13 -25.33 2.73
C VAL A 123 12.46 -25.67 3.40
N ASP A 124 12.48 -26.61 4.34
CA ASP A 124 13.70 -27.04 5.05
C ASP A 124 14.63 -27.87 4.14
N GLN A 125 14.10 -28.43 3.05
CA GLN A 125 14.89 -29.14 2.03
C GLN A 125 15.66 -28.22 1.09
N TYR A 126 15.38 -26.91 1.12
CA TYR A 126 15.89 -25.96 0.15
C TYR A 126 16.50 -24.73 0.84
N PRO A 127 17.84 -24.73 1.05
CA PRO A 127 18.54 -23.63 1.70
C PRO A 127 18.31 -22.26 1.06
N GLU A 128 17.95 -22.21 -0.22
CA GLU A 128 17.67 -20.97 -0.96
C GLU A 128 16.54 -20.13 -0.35
N PHE A 129 15.58 -20.75 0.35
CA PHE A 129 14.53 -20.02 1.07
C PHE A 129 15.08 -19.13 2.19
N TRP A 130 16.26 -19.46 2.71
CA TRP A 130 16.89 -18.77 3.83
C TRP A 130 18.03 -17.84 3.40
N GLN A 131 18.23 -17.64 2.09
CA GLN A 131 19.26 -16.78 1.50
C GLN A 131 18.73 -15.39 1.10
N GLY A 132 17.69 -14.93 1.80
CA GLY A 132 17.00 -13.66 1.53
C GLY A 132 15.99 -13.73 0.38
N ALA A 133 15.32 -12.61 0.15
CA ALA A 133 14.09 -12.57 -0.66
C ALA A 133 14.29 -13.06 -2.09
N THR A 134 15.42 -12.74 -2.72
CA THR A 134 15.74 -13.19 -4.08
C THR A 134 15.98 -14.70 -4.16
N GLY A 135 16.65 -15.27 -3.15
CA GLY A 135 16.87 -16.72 -3.06
C GLY A 135 15.54 -17.47 -2.96
N ALA A 136 14.71 -17.05 -2.01
CA ALA A 136 13.40 -17.62 -1.75
C ALA A 136 12.46 -17.50 -2.97
N GLN A 137 12.42 -16.31 -3.60
CA GLN A 137 11.64 -16.08 -4.82
C GLN A 137 12.05 -17.03 -5.95
N ARG A 138 13.34 -17.06 -6.27
CA ARG A 138 13.87 -17.87 -7.36
C ARG A 138 13.54 -19.35 -7.14
N LYS A 139 13.71 -19.83 -5.91
CA LYS A 139 13.45 -21.23 -5.59
C LYS A 139 11.97 -21.58 -5.67
N TYR A 140 11.11 -20.74 -5.10
CA TYR A 140 9.66 -20.88 -5.22
C TYR A 140 9.22 -20.96 -6.69
N LEU A 141 9.70 -20.05 -7.54
CA LEU A 141 9.37 -20.04 -8.97
C LEU A 141 9.89 -21.29 -9.69
N GLU A 142 11.10 -21.76 -9.39
CA GLU A 142 11.65 -23.01 -9.94
C GLU A 142 10.75 -24.20 -9.62
N LEU A 143 10.37 -24.36 -8.35
CA LEU A 143 9.54 -25.48 -7.87
C LEU A 143 8.12 -25.38 -8.43
N ASN A 144 7.52 -24.20 -8.41
CA ASN A 144 6.17 -23.97 -8.94
C ASN A 144 6.10 -24.25 -10.46
N ASN A 145 7.12 -23.84 -11.22
CA ASN A 145 7.20 -24.15 -12.65
C ASN A 145 7.31 -25.67 -12.91
N LYS A 146 8.06 -26.41 -12.09
CA LYS A 146 8.12 -27.88 -12.18
C LYS A 146 6.77 -28.54 -11.87
N ILE A 147 6.02 -28.01 -10.89
CA ILE A 147 4.66 -28.47 -10.56
C ILE A 147 3.72 -28.24 -11.77
N LEU A 148 3.74 -27.03 -12.35
CA LEU A 148 2.90 -26.68 -13.51
C LEU A 148 3.23 -27.50 -14.76
N GLN A 149 4.51 -27.80 -15.02
CA GLN A 149 4.91 -28.65 -16.15
C GLN A 149 4.34 -30.08 -16.07
N LYS A 150 4.12 -30.60 -14.86
CA LYS A 150 3.48 -31.91 -14.64
C LYS A 150 1.95 -31.88 -14.82
N SER A 151 1.33 -30.71 -14.70
CA SER A 151 -0.13 -30.49 -14.77
C SER A 151 -0.68 -30.43 -16.21
N GLY A 152 0.18 -30.26 -17.22
CA GLY A 152 -0.24 -30.15 -18.62
C GLY A 152 -0.93 -28.81 -18.98
N ASP A 153 -0.79 -27.78 -18.14
CA ASP A 153 -1.61 -26.58 -18.22
C ASP A 153 -1.25 -25.59 -19.34
N LYS A 154 -2.31 -24.96 -19.87
CA LYS A 154 -2.28 -23.93 -20.92
C LYS A 154 -1.48 -22.71 -20.47
N ARG A 155 -0.47 -22.33 -21.24
CA ARG A 155 0.28 -21.08 -21.04
C ARG A 155 -0.46 -19.92 -21.70
N CYS A 156 -0.58 -18.79 -21.01
CA CYS A 156 -1.09 -17.54 -21.59
C CYS A 156 -0.10 -16.39 -21.34
N PHE A 157 -0.19 -15.34 -22.16
CA PHE A 157 0.57 -14.11 -21.96
C PHE A 157 -0.30 -13.10 -21.22
N ILE A 158 0.25 -12.50 -20.17
CA ILE A 158 -0.37 -11.36 -19.48
C ILE A 158 0.36 -10.11 -19.94
N LYS A 159 -0.33 -9.24 -20.69
CA LYS A 159 0.18 -7.92 -21.05
C LYS A 159 -0.21 -6.94 -19.95
N VAL A 160 0.78 -6.37 -19.27
CA VAL A 160 0.57 -5.33 -18.25
C VAL A 160 0.81 -3.97 -18.86
N ASN A 161 -0.22 -3.13 -18.94
CA ASN A 161 -0.08 -1.73 -19.32
C ASN A 161 -0.23 -0.86 -18.09
N ARG A 162 0.84 -0.18 -17.68
CA ARG A 162 0.80 0.80 -16.59
C ARG A 162 0.63 2.19 -17.19
N TYR A 163 -0.52 2.81 -16.95
CA TYR A 163 -0.75 4.19 -17.36
C TYR A 163 -0.52 5.11 -16.16
N ARG A 164 0.30 6.16 -16.36
CA ARG A 164 0.48 7.25 -15.39
C ARG A 164 -0.25 8.46 -15.95
N ARG A 165 -1.39 8.81 -15.36
CA ARG A 165 -2.10 10.05 -15.66
C ARG A 165 -1.76 11.07 -14.57
N GLU A 166 -1.17 12.17 -14.96
CA GLU A 166 -0.86 13.28 -14.07
C GLU A 166 -1.74 14.46 -14.45
N GLU A 167 -2.50 14.97 -13.49
CA GLU A 167 -3.32 16.16 -13.69
C GLU A 167 -2.70 17.31 -12.89
N TYR A 168 -2.53 18.44 -13.57
CA TYR A 168 -1.93 19.64 -13.03
C TYR A 168 -2.93 20.78 -13.17
N TYR A 169 -3.10 21.53 -12.09
CA TYR A 169 -3.94 22.72 -12.08
C TYR A 169 -3.05 23.97 -11.93
N MET A 170 -3.38 25.00 -12.70
CA MET A 170 -2.72 26.30 -12.66
C MET A 170 -3.79 27.38 -12.68
N GLU A 171 -3.69 28.32 -11.75
CA GLU A 171 -4.47 29.56 -11.80
C GLU A 171 -3.70 30.61 -12.61
N VAL A 172 -4.38 31.22 -13.56
CA VAL A 172 -3.80 32.19 -14.50
C VAL A 172 -4.60 33.49 -14.50
N SER A 173 -3.89 34.60 -14.68
CA SER A 173 -4.49 35.90 -15.00
C SER A 173 -4.50 36.09 -16.52
N ILE A 174 -5.59 36.65 -17.03
CA ILE A 174 -5.81 36.91 -18.45
C ILE A 174 -6.30 38.36 -18.64
N ASP A 175 -5.92 38.99 -19.74
CA ASP A 175 -6.44 40.30 -20.12
C ASP A 175 -7.84 40.16 -20.76
N GLU A 176 -8.68 41.21 -20.67
CA GLU A 176 -10.10 41.16 -21.08
C GLU A 176 -10.33 40.69 -22.52
N ASP A 177 -9.40 41.00 -23.43
CA ASP A 177 -9.49 40.68 -24.87
C ASP A 177 -8.84 39.32 -25.23
N THR A 178 -8.36 38.56 -24.24
CA THR A 178 -7.61 37.32 -24.50
C THR A 178 -8.54 36.14 -24.83
N ASP A 179 -8.46 35.63 -26.06
CA ASP A 179 -9.12 34.37 -26.43
C ASP A 179 -8.32 33.16 -25.92
N VAL A 180 -8.65 32.75 -24.70
CA VAL A 180 -8.01 31.61 -24.03
C VAL A 180 -8.20 30.31 -24.80
N LEU A 181 -9.34 30.11 -25.46
CA LEU A 181 -9.63 28.85 -26.15
C LEU A 181 -8.76 28.72 -27.40
N SER A 182 -8.63 29.79 -28.19
CA SER A 182 -7.72 29.82 -29.34
C SER A 182 -6.26 29.63 -28.91
N ALA A 183 -5.83 30.27 -27.82
CA ALA A 183 -4.50 30.07 -27.27
C ALA A 183 -4.26 28.61 -26.83
N MET A 184 -5.23 27.99 -26.14
CA MET A 184 -5.14 26.57 -25.75
C MET A 184 -5.05 25.63 -26.97
N HIS A 185 -5.80 25.90 -28.03
CA HIS A 185 -5.73 25.11 -29.26
C HIS A 185 -4.37 25.21 -29.94
N ALA A 186 -3.79 26.42 -30.02
CA ALA A 186 -2.45 26.62 -30.56
C ALA A 186 -1.40 25.84 -29.75
N LEU A 187 -1.46 25.94 -28.42
CA LEU A 187 -0.53 25.24 -27.50
C LEU A 187 -0.62 23.71 -27.63
N ASN A 188 -1.83 23.17 -27.76
CA ASN A 188 -2.03 21.73 -27.92
C ASN A 188 -1.46 21.19 -29.25
N ALA A 189 -1.42 22.02 -30.30
CA ALA A 189 -0.83 21.65 -31.58
C ALA A 189 0.70 21.51 -31.52
N GLU A 190 1.37 22.17 -30.56
CA GLU A 190 2.83 22.20 -30.44
C GLU A 190 3.45 20.98 -29.73
N LYS A 191 2.64 20.02 -29.26
CA LYS A 191 3.10 18.76 -28.60
C LYS A 191 4.15 19.00 -27.51
N ILE A 192 3.81 19.84 -26.53
CA ILE A 192 4.70 20.24 -25.44
C ILE A 192 4.96 19.07 -24.47
N GLU A 193 6.16 18.48 -24.50
CA GLU A 193 6.48 17.25 -23.73
C GLU A 193 6.84 17.49 -22.25
N LYS A 194 7.23 18.71 -21.86
CA LYS A 194 7.68 19.03 -20.50
C LYS A 194 6.85 20.15 -19.89
N VAL A 195 6.44 19.97 -18.63
CA VAL A 195 5.67 20.95 -17.84
C VAL A 195 6.35 22.34 -17.77
N GLN A 196 7.68 22.39 -17.80
CA GLN A 196 8.43 23.65 -17.82
C GLN A 196 8.29 24.40 -19.15
N HIS A 197 8.14 23.71 -20.28
CA HIS A 197 7.90 24.33 -21.59
C HIS A 197 6.49 24.92 -21.67
N LEU A 198 5.49 24.31 -21.01
CA LEU A 198 4.14 24.85 -20.94
C LEU A 198 4.09 26.26 -20.33
N LYS A 199 4.87 26.50 -19.26
CA LYS A 199 4.95 27.84 -18.64
C LYS A 199 5.50 28.90 -19.59
N ILE A 200 6.50 28.55 -20.41
CA ILE A 200 7.12 29.47 -21.38
C ILE A 200 6.13 29.80 -22.50
N GLU A 201 5.41 28.81 -23.02
CA GLU A 201 4.45 29.04 -24.09
C GLU A 201 3.19 29.78 -23.62
N LEU A 202 2.73 29.58 -22.38
CA LEU A 202 1.66 30.40 -21.79
C LEU A 202 2.03 31.89 -21.74
N LEU A 203 3.26 32.20 -21.31
CA LEU A 203 3.75 33.59 -21.24
C LEU A 203 3.85 34.24 -22.63
N LYS A 204 4.29 33.50 -23.66
CA LYS A 204 4.32 34.00 -25.04
C LYS A 204 2.92 34.33 -25.57
N ASN A 205 1.90 33.62 -25.09
CA ASN A 205 0.50 33.85 -25.42
C ASN A 205 -0.21 34.80 -24.45
N GLN A 206 0.53 35.60 -23.67
CA GLN A 206 0.00 36.59 -22.72
C GLN A 206 -0.86 35.99 -21.59
N ILE A 207 -0.60 34.72 -21.22
CA ILE A 207 -1.26 34.05 -20.08
C ILE A 207 -0.26 33.99 -18.93
N PHE A 208 -0.59 34.63 -17.80
CA PHE A 208 0.35 34.82 -16.69
C PHE A 208 0.02 33.91 -15.49
N PRO A 209 0.90 32.97 -15.10
CA PRO A 209 0.69 32.17 -13.90
C PRO A 209 0.80 33.02 -12.62
N LEU A 210 -0.16 32.87 -11.71
CA LEU A 210 -0.23 33.70 -10.49
C LEU A 210 0.86 33.40 -9.45
N THR A 211 1.52 32.24 -9.53
CA THR A 211 2.61 31.87 -8.59
C THR A 211 3.80 31.25 -9.32
N ASN A 212 5.00 31.46 -8.75
CA ASN A 212 6.24 30.87 -9.28
C ASN A 212 6.46 29.40 -8.84
N HIS A 213 5.47 28.80 -8.18
CA HIS A 213 5.58 27.44 -7.66
C HIS A 213 5.52 26.38 -8.78
N PRO A 214 6.20 25.23 -8.62
CA PRO A 214 6.01 24.08 -9.52
C PRO A 214 4.55 23.62 -9.49
N LEU A 215 4.02 23.19 -10.63
CA LEU A 215 2.67 22.63 -10.70
C LEU A 215 2.59 21.43 -9.75
N LYS A 216 1.66 21.46 -8.80
CA LYS A 216 1.51 20.39 -7.81
C LYS A 216 0.71 19.26 -8.45
N PRO A 217 1.26 18.02 -8.52
CA PRO A 217 0.49 16.89 -8.99
C PRO A 217 -0.59 16.56 -7.95
N THR A 218 -1.84 16.44 -8.41
CA THR A 218 -2.96 15.95 -7.60
C THR A 218 -3.70 14.90 -8.41
N GLY A 219 -3.49 13.62 -8.09
CA GLY A 219 -4.18 12.52 -8.75
C GLY A 219 -3.95 11.19 -8.03
N ASN A 220 -4.99 10.37 -7.93
CA ASN A 220 -4.92 9.01 -7.41
C ASN A 220 -4.24 8.10 -8.43
N VAL A 221 -3.23 7.35 -7.99
CA VAL A 221 -2.61 6.30 -8.80
C VAL A 221 -3.50 5.07 -8.74
N GLU A 222 -4.21 4.75 -9.82
CA GLU A 222 -5.00 3.53 -9.92
C GLU A 222 -4.36 2.55 -10.90
N THR A 223 -4.15 1.31 -10.45
CA THR A 223 -3.62 0.19 -11.24
C THR A 223 -4.74 -0.82 -11.43
N TYR A 224 -5.03 -1.19 -12.67
CA TYR A 224 -5.99 -2.26 -13.00
C TYR A 224 -5.32 -3.34 -13.85
N LEU A 225 -5.85 -4.56 -13.72
CA LEU A 225 -5.42 -5.75 -14.46
C LEU A 225 -6.53 -6.15 -15.42
N GLU A 226 -6.20 -6.43 -16.68
CA GLU A 226 -7.15 -6.89 -17.68
C GLU A 226 -6.62 -8.14 -18.38
N LEU A 227 -7.45 -9.18 -18.50
CA LEU A 227 -7.14 -10.44 -19.18
C LEU A 227 -7.50 -10.30 -20.67
N SER A 228 -6.55 -10.61 -21.56
CA SER A 228 -6.81 -10.68 -23.00
C SER A 228 -6.78 -12.13 -23.50
N PRO A 229 -7.73 -12.57 -24.34
CA PRO A 229 -7.70 -13.90 -24.94
C PRO A 229 -6.60 -14.03 -26.01
N ILE A 230 -6.14 -15.26 -26.18
CA ILE A 230 -5.07 -15.67 -27.11
C ILE A 230 -5.48 -15.27 -28.55
N LYS A 231 -4.63 -14.49 -29.23
CA LYS A 231 -4.67 -14.42 -30.70
C LYS A 231 -3.83 -15.58 -31.21
N ASP A 232 -4.50 -16.64 -31.66
CA ASP A 232 -3.83 -17.68 -32.43
C ASP A 232 -3.19 -17.00 -33.66
N SER A 233 -1.88 -17.21 -33.81
CA SER A 233 -1.07 -16.67 -34.90
C SER A 233 -1.03 -17.67 -36.05
#